data_AF-A0A957FIU6-F1
#
_entry.id   AF-A0A957FIU6-F1
#
_cell.length_a   1.000
_cell.length_b   1.000
_cell.length_c   1.000
_cell.angle_alpha   90.00
_cell.angle_beta   90.00
_cell.angle_gamma   90.00
#
_symmetry.space_group_name_H-M   'P 1'
#
loop_
_entity.id
_entity.type
_entity.pdbx_description
1 polymer ?
#
loop_
_entity_poly.entity_id
_entity_poly.type
_entity_poly.pdbx_seq_one_letter_code
_entity_poly.pdbx_strand_id
1 'polypeptide(L)'
;SAWETAVSADDDLYDSDDGPLPEVRLPSRSQRQRRPHARRSGHQPQSQVSVDAVLARFAACDRCSYFLTGYYSKLGLDNLQTAVSQIDAGWLTLTWSPVTRTLVETAYGTSVDRRHYYYEGCCPNCHRAFTFWAKDEAAQPDFQISM
;
A
#
# COMPACT_ATOMS: atom_id res chain seq x y z
N SER A 1 -42.51 -21.26 -0.50
CA SER A 1 -42.49 -20.18 -1.52
C SER A 1 -41.30 -20.42 -2.43
N ALA A 2 -41.61 -20.67 -3.69
CA ALA A 2 -40.67 -21.06 -4.74
C ALA A 2 -39.80 -19.87 -5.15
N TRP A 3 -38.52 -20.15 -5.42
CA TRP A 3 -37.59 -19.24 -6.07
C TRP A 3 -37.49 -19.66 -7.54
N GLU A 4 -37.93 -18.81 -8.45
CA GLU A 4 -37.66 -18.94 -9.88
C GLU A 4 -36.62 -17.89 -10.25
N THR A 5 -35.41 -18.36 -10.58
CA THR A 5 -34.33 -17.54 -11.12
C THR A 5 -34.33 -17.74 -12.64
N ALA A 6 -34.79 -16.72 -13.36
CA ALA A 6 -34.66 -16.64 -14.81
C ALA A 6 -33.26 -16.11 -15.15
N VAL A 7 -32.48 -16.91 -15.88
CA VAL A 7 -31.23 -16.51 -16.52
C VAL A 7 -31.56 -16.05 -17.94
N SER A 8 -31.33 -14.78 -18.24
CA SER A 8 -31.31 -14.27 -19.61
C SER A 8 -29.86 -14.13 -20.04
N ALA A 9 -29.54 -14.80 -21.15
CA ALA A 9 -28.29 -14.72 -21.88
C ALA A 9 -28.59 -14.02 -23.21
N ASP A 10 -27.91 -12.91 -23.43
CA ASP A 10 -27.78 -12.19 -24.69
C ASP A 10 -26.33 -11.68 -24.64
N ASP A 11 -25.34 -12.24 -25.34
CA ASP A 11 -25.15 -12.43 -26.79
C ASP A 11 -25.37 -11.15 -27.59
N ASP A 12 -24.36 -10.28 -27.58
CA ASP A 12 -24.19 -9.28 -28.62
C ASP A 12 -22.75 -9.28 -29.14
N LEU A 13 -22.69 -9.81 -30.35
CA LEU A 13 -21.65 -9.84 -31.36
C LEU A 13 -21.33 -8.44 -31.92
N TYR A 14 -20.16 -8.34 -32.57
CA TYR A 14 -19.71 -7.27 -33.51
C TYR A 14 -19.22 -5.95 -32.88
N ASP A 15 -18.19 -5.26 -33.37
CA ASP A 15 -17.61 -5.19 -34.70
C ASP A 15 -16.13 -4.77 -34.60
N SER A 16 -15.23 -5.46 -35.31
CA SER A 16 -13.81 -5.09 -35.39
C SER A 16 -13.60 -4.19 -36.60
N ASP A 17 -13.54 -2.88 -36.34
CA ASP A 17 -13.18 -1.85 -37.33
C ASP A 17 -11.64 -1.83 -37.51
N ASP A 18 -11.14 -2.56 -38.50
CA ASP A 18 -9.74 -2.55 -38.93
C ASP A 18 -9.56 -1.49 -40.03
N GLY A 19 -9.42 -0.24 -39.61
CA GLY A 19 -9.07 0.88 -40.48
C GLY A 19 -7.56 0.96 -40.72
N PRO A 20 -7.07 1.14 -41.97
CA PRO A 20 -5.65 1.31 -42.24
C PRO A 20 -5.15 2.65 -41.69
N LEU A 21 -4.27 2.58 -40.68
CA LEU A 21 -3.60 3.73 -40.11
C LEU A 21 -2.65 4.38 -41.13
N PRO A 22 -2.63 5.72 -41.26
CA PRO A 22 -1.73 6.42 -42.14
C PRO A 22 -0.27 6.33 -41.65
N GLU A 23 0.62 5.93 -42.56
CA GLU A 23 2.06 5.81 -42.37
C GLU A 23 2.70 7.21 -42.24
N VAL A 24 2.82 7.70 -41.00
CA VAL A 24 3.48 8.97 -40.72
C VAL A 24 4.99 8.74 -40.50
N ARG A 25 5.74 9.23 -41.48
CA ARG A 25 7.20 9.27 -41.61
C ARG A 25 7.92 9.64 -40.31
N LEU A 26 8.81 8.74 -39.88
CA LEU A 26 9.80 8.99 -38.82
C LEU A 26 10.92 9.91 -39.34
N PRO A 27 11.16 11.09 -38.74
CA PRO A 27 12.36 11.86 -39.04
C PRO A 27 13.61 11.20 -38.41
N SER A 28 14.48 10.74 -39.30
CA SER A 28 15.93 10.97 -39.32
C SER A 28 16.64 11.18 -37.97
N ARG A 29 17.24 10.07 -37.51
CA ARG A 29 18.54 9.92 -36.83
C ARG A 29 19.33 11.22 -36.62
N SER A 30 18.98 11.96 -35.56
CA SER A 30 19.80 13.06 -35.06
C SER A 30 20.97 12.54 -34.23
N GLN A 31 22.12 13.16 -34.47
CA GLN A 31 23.46 12.79 -34.07
C GLN A 31 23.63 12.54 -32.56
N ARG A 32 24.38 11.48 -32.25
CA ARG A 32 24.97 11.20 -30.93
C ARG A 32 25.89 12.36 -30.52
N GLN A 33 25.36 13.36 -29.82
CA GLN A 33 26.18 14.20 -28.97
C GLN A 33 26.44 13.44 -27.66
N ARG A 34 27.65 12.87 -27.56
CA ARG A 34 28.20 12.38 -26.30
C ARG A 34 28.35 13.57 -25.35
N ARG A 35 27.35 13.80 -24.50
CA ARG A 35 27.48 14.71 -23.37
C ARG A 35 28.51 14.14 -22.40
N PRO A 36 29.42 14.95 -21.86
CA PRO A 36 30.36 14.50 -20.85
C PRO A 36 29.56 14.00 -19.64
N HIS A 37 29.77 12.73 -19.27
CA HIS A 37 29.28 12.17 -18.02
C HIS A 37 29.98 12.89 -16.87
N ALA A 38 29.40 14.02 -16.46
CA ALA A 38 29.65 14.59 -15.15
C ALA A 38 29.18 13.53 -14.15
N ARG A 39 30.17 12.88 -13.51
CA ARG A 39 29.99 12.03 -12.35
C ARG A 39 29.33 12.86 -11.26
N ARG A 40 28.00 12.88 -11.24
CA ARG A 40 27.23 13.34 -10.09
C ARG A 40 27.35 12.23 -9.06
N SER A 41 28.41 12.29 -8.27
CA SER A 41 28.44 11.71 -6.93
C SER A 41 27.43 12.47 -6.06
N GLY A 42 26.14 12.29 -6.37
CA GLY A 42 25.06 12.73 -5.52
C GLY A 42 24.84 11.64 -4.50
N HIS A 43 25.53 11.74 -3.37
CA HIS A 43 25.03 11.13 -2.14
C HIS A 43 23.72 11.87 -1.84
N GLN A 44 22.63 11.40 -2.43
CA GLN A 44 21.31 11.95 -2.20
C GLN A 44 21.01 11.63 -0.74
N PRO A 45 20.89 12.64 0.15
CA PRO A 45 20.49 12.38 1.52
C PRO A 45 19.17 11.63 1.42
N GLN A 46 19.12 10.42 1.98
CA GLN A 46 17.86 9.70 2.16
C GLN A 46 16.94 10.68 2.87
N SER A 47 15.98 11.24 2.13
CA SER A 47 15.06 12.22 2.66
C SER A 47 14.24 11.51 3.72
N GLN A 48 14.59 11.73 4.99
CA GLN A 48 13.85 11.18 6.11
C GLN A 48 12.40 11.62 5.96
N VAL A 49 11.50 10.64 5.79
CA VAL A 49 10.07 10.91 5.66
C VAL A 49 9.60 11.45 7.01
N SER A 50 8.93 12.60 7.03
CA SER A 50 8.38 13.15 8.28
C SER A 50 7.09 12.43 8.68
N VAL A 51 6.76 12.50 9.98
CA VAL A 51 5.48 11.97 10.47
C VAL A 51 4.30 12.62 9.74
N ASP A 52 4.34 13.94 9.53
CA ASP A 52 3.27 14.65 8.81
C ASP A 52 3.10 14.15 7.37
N ALA A 53 4.20 13.84 6.68
CA ALA A 53 4.14 13.26 5.35
C ALA A 53 3.54 11.85 5.35
N VAL A 54 3.77 11.07 6.41
CA VAL A 54 3.11 9.75 6.59
C VAL A 54 1.62 9.94 6.85
N LEU A 55 1.23 10.81 7.79
CA LEU A 55 -0.17 11.09 8.08
C LEU A 55 -0.93 11.56 6.82
N ALA A 56 -0.32 12.45 6.04
CA ALA A 56 -0.90 12.94 4.79
C ALA A 56 -1.15 11.82 3.75
N ARG A 57 -0.29 10.79 3.67
CA ARG A 57 -0.48 9.64 2.77
C ARG A 57 -1.65 8.74 3.16
N PHE A 58 -2.02 8.73 4.44
CA PHE A 58 -3.11 7.91 4.97
C PHE A 58 -4.42 8.70 5.07
N ALA A 59 -4.36 10.04 5.00
CA ALA A 59 -5.49 10.95 5.13
C ALA A 59 -6.58 10.77 4.06
N ALA A 60 -6.24 10.26 2.87
CA ALA A 60 -7.20 10.04 1.79
C ALA A 60 -8.18 8.88 2.04
N CYS A 61 -7.94 8.06 3.08
CA CYS A 61 -8.79 6.92 3.41
C CYS A 61 -9.18 6.95 4.89
N ASP A 62 -10.48 7.04 5.18
CA ASP A 62 -10.99 7.14 6.55
C ASP A 62 -10.53 5.98 7.44
N ARG A 63 -10.50 4.74 6.92
CA ARG A 63 -10.07 3.57 7.70
C ARG A 63 -8.59 3.59 8.02
N CYS A 64 -7.74 3.92 7.04
CA CYS A 64 -6.29 4.02 7.22
C CYS A 64 -5.93 5.21 8.11
N SER A 65 -6.61 6.34 7.94
CA SER A 65 -6.49 7.52 8.79
C SER A 65 -6.92 7.23 10.22
N TYR A 66 -8.06 6.56 10.42
CA TYR A 66 -8.55 6.12 11.73
C TYR A 66 -7.55 5.20 12.42
N PHE A 67 -7.03 4.20 11.69
CA PHE A 67 -6.03 3.28 12.23
C PHE A 67 -4.77 4.01 12.71
N LEU A 68 -4.19 4.86 11.86
CA LEU A 68 -2.95 5.56 12.16
C LEU A 68 -3.13 6.59 13.28
N THR A 69 -4.27 7.29 13.27
CA THR A 69 -4.67 8.24 14.32
C THR A 69 -4.87 7.54 15.66
N GLY A 70 -5.58 6.41 15.66
CA GLY A 70 -5.76 5.60 16.84
C GLY A 70 -4.43 5.04 17.37
N TYR A 71 -3.53 4.66 16.47
CA TYR A 71 -2.20 4.15 16.83
C TYR A 71 -1.40 5.19 17.61
N TYR A 72 -1.16 6.39 17.06
CA TYR A 72 -0.35 7.39 17.77
C TYR A 72 -1.08 7.99 18.98
N SER A 73 -2.41 8.02 18.97
CA SER A 73 -3.18 8.51 20.12
C SER A 73 -3.10 7.55 21.31
N LYS A 74 -3.05 6.23 21.08
CA LYS A 74 -3.03 5.22 22.15
C LYS A 74 -1.63 4.75 22.54
N LEU A 75 -0.69 4.71 21.61
CA LEU A 75 0.70 4.26 21.85
C LEU A 75 1.68 5.44 21.95
N GLY A 76 1.24 6.67 21.67
CA GLY A 76 2.06 7.87 21.74
C GLY A 76 2.74 8.21 20.41
N LEU A 77 3.05 9.50 20.24
CA LEU A 77 3.69 10.03 19.03
C LEU A 77 5.10 9.47 18.83
N ASP A 78 5.84 9.20 19.91
CA ASP A 78 7.20 8.66 19.87
C ASP A 78 7.26 7.28 19.20
N ASN A 79 6.22 6.44 19.42
CA ASN A 79 6.10 5.14 18.76
C ASN A 79 5.90 5.30 17.25
N LEU A 80 5.11 6.29 16.82
CA LEU A 80 4.94 6.58 15.40
C LEU A 80 6.21 7.19 14.78
N GLN A 81 6.89 8.10 15.47
CA GLN A 81 8.17 8.66 15.02
C GLN A 81 9.22 7.56 14.82
N THR A 82 9.31 6.63 15.77
CA THR A 82 10.21 5.47 15.68
C THR A 82 9.88 4.62 14.45
N ALA A 83 8.61 4.26 14.26
CA ALA A 83 8.17 3.53 13.07
C ALA A 83 8.50 4.26 11.75
N VAL A 84 8.28 5.58 11.70
CA VAL A 84 8.55 6.41 10.53
C VAL A 84 10.05 6.46 10.21
N SER A 85 10.91 6.52 11.23
CA SER A 85 12.37 6.44 11.04
C SER A 85 12.87 5.09 10.55
N GLN A 86 12.04 4.04 10.67
CA GLN A 86 12.35 2.67 10.27
C GLN A 86 11.58 2.25 9.00
N ILE A 87 11.00 3.21 8.26
CA ILE A 87 10.36 2.91 6.98
C ILE A 87 11.42 2.33 6.04
N ASP A 88 11.12 1.15 5.52
CA ASP A 88 11.96 0.46 4.55
C ASP A 88 11.10 -0.10 3.43
N ALA A 89 11.62 -0.05 2.20
CA ALA A 89 10.96 -0.58 1.00
C ALA A 89 9.48 -0.19 0.81
N GLY A 90 9.06 0.98 1.32
CA GLY A 90 7.67 1.43 1.23
C GLY A 90 6.72 0.79 2.24
N TRP A 91 7.23 0.20 3.31
CA TRP A 91 6.45 -0.36 4.40
C TRP A 91 6.68 0.43 5.68
N LEU A 92 5.58 0.74 6.38
CA LEU A 92 5.60 1.29 7.73
C LEU A 92 5.46 0.13 8.72
N THR A 93 6.54 -0.18 9.43
CA THR A 93 6.55 -1.22 10.47
C THR A 93 6.11 -0.60 11.79
N LEU A 94 5.06 -1.14 12.40
CA LEU A 94 4.47 -0.67 13.65
C LEU A 94 4.59 -1.73 14.73
N THR A 95 4.72 -1.27 15.97
CA THR A 95 4.78 -2.15 17.14
C THR A 95 3.47 -2.91 17.28
N TRP A 96 3.54 -4.24 17.27
CA TRP A 96 2.37 -5.05 17.56
C TRP A 96 2.06 -5.06 19.06
N SER A 97 0.81 -4.81 19.39
CA SER A 97 0.32 -4.82 20.77
C SER A 97 -1.16 -5.22 20.76
N PRO A 98 -1.76 -5.57 21.91
CA PRO A 98 -3.20 -5.76 22.00
C PRO A 98 -3.98 -4.54 21.48
N VAL A 99 -3.45 -3.33 21.67
CA VAL A 99 -4.03 -2.09 21.14
C VAL A 99 -3.98 -2.05 19.62
N THR A 100 -2.81 -2.35 19.03
CA THR A 100 -2.63 -2.40 17.57
C THR A 100 -3.58 -3.42 16.95
N ARG A 101 -3.73 -4.60 17.57
CA ARG A 101 -4.67 -5.64 17.13
C ARG A 101 -6.11 -5.13 17.12
N THR A 102 -6.59 -4.55 18.22
CA THR A 102 -7.95 -4.01 18.28
C THR A 102 -8.17 -2.92 17.24
N LEU A 103 -7.15 -2.08 16.98
CA LEU A 103 -7.22 -1.06 15.93
C LEU A 103 -7.33 -1.69 14.53
N VAL A 104 -6.57 -2.74 14.23
CA VAL A 104 -6.66 -3.49 12.96
C VAL A 104 -8.07 -4.09 12.80
N GLU A 105 -8.54 -4.79 13.83
CA GLU A 105 -9.88 -5.41 13.87
C GLU A 105 -10.98 -4.37 13.64
N THR A 106 -10.87 -3.21 14.29
CA THR A 106 -11.87 -2.13 14.18
C THR A 106 -11.80 -1.41 12.83
N ALA A 107 -10.60 -1.07 12.36
CA ALA A 107 -10.40 -0.30 11.14
C ALA A 107 -10.70 -1.12 9.88
N TYR A 108 -10.26 -2.37 9.85
CA TYR A 108 -10.31 -3.21 8.65
C TYR A 108 -11.37 -4.31 8.71
N GLY A 109 -11.95 -4.58 9.88
CA GLY A 109 -12.97 -5.63 10.05
C GLY A 109 -12.39 -7.04 10.01
N THR A 110 -11.07 -7.19 10.24
CA THR A 110 -10.35 -8.46 10.10
C THR A 110 -9.90 -8.97 11.46
N SER A 111 -10.24 -10.22 11.81
CA SER A 111 -9.77 -10.84 13.06
C SER A 111 -8.40 -11.50 12.87
N VAL A 112 -7.37 -10.95 13.50
CA VAL A 112 -6.01 -11.53 13.50
C VAL A 112 -5.87 -12.41 14.72
N ASP A 113 -6.18 -13.70 14.62
CA ASP A 113 -6.04 -14.63 15.76
C ASP A 113 -4.56 -14.92 16.09
N ARG A 114 -4.23 -15.01 17.38
CA ARG A 114 -2.88 -15.30 17.91
C ARG A 114 -2.30 -16.62 17.42
N ARG A 115 -3.16 -17.53 16.96
CA ARG A 115 -2.76 -18.83 16.41
C ARG A 115 -2.19 -18.72 14.99
N HIS A 116 -2.41 -17.60 14.31
CA HIS A 116 -1.83 -17.38 13.00
C HIS A 116 -0.45 -16.76 13.16
N TYR A 117 0.58 -17.45 12.68
CA TYR A 117 1.93 -16.90 12.58
C TYR A 117 2.09 -15.92 11.43
N TYR A 118 1.12 -15.87 10.52
CA TYR A 118 1.13 -15.01 9.36
C TYR A 118 -0.31 -14.62 8.98
N TYR A 119 -0.50 -13.35 8.65
CA TYR A 119 -1.74 -12.82 8.13
C TYR A 119 -1.43 -11.73 7.11
N GLU A 120 -2.11 -11.76 5.97
CA GLU A 120 -2.04 -10.73 4.94
C GLU A 120 -3.46 -10.24 4.66
N GLY A 121 -3.61 -8.92 4.52
CA GLY A 121 -4.88 -8.30 4.21
C GLY A 121 -4.70 -6.99 3.46
N CYS A 122 -5.82 -6.40 3.03
CA CYS A 122 -5.83 -5.08 2.44
C CYS A 122 -6.99 -4.26 2.99
N CYS A 123 -6.82 -2.93 3.02
CA CYS A 123 -7.89 -2.03 3.40
C CYS A 123 -9.04 -2.15 2.37
N PRO A 124 -10.30 -2.37 2.78
CA PRO A 124 -11.41 -2.54 1.84
C PRO A 124 -11.77 -1.24 1.08
N ASN A 125 -11.25 -0.08 1.51
CA ASN A 125 -11.55 1.21 0.88
C ASN A 125 -10.47 1.63 -0.12
N CYS A 126 -9.19 1.53 0.25
CA CYS A 126 -8.08 2.03 -0.56
C CYS A 126 -7.12 0.93 -1.05
N HIS A 127 -7.42 -0.34 -0.75
CA HIS A 127 -6.62 -1.52 -1.11
C HIS A 127 -5.17 -1.50 -0.62
N ARG A 128 -4.85 -0.62 0.33
CA ARG A 128 -3.54 -0.56 0.99
C ARG A 128 -3.28 -1.88 1.70
N ALA A 129 -2.23 -2.58 1.29
CA ALA A 129 -1.84 -3.87 1.84
C ALA A 129 -1.28 -3.70 3.26
N PHE A 130 -1.56 -4.67 4.11
CA PHE A 130 -0.98 -4.81 5.43
C PHE A 130 -0.68 -6.28 5.73
N THR A 131 0.39 -6.51 6.47
CA THR A 131 0.86 -7.84 6.84
C THR A 131 1.15 -7.89 8.32
N PHE A 132 0.91 -9.06 8.88
CA PHE A 132 1.27 -9.42 10.24
C PHE A 132 2.04 -10.73 10.18
N TRP A 133 3.17 -10.81 10.89
CA TRP A 133 3.85 -12.08 11.06
C TRP A 133 4.51 -12.19 12.43
N ALA A 134 4.53 -13.42 12.93
CA ALA A 134 5.18 -13.83 14.18
C ALA A 134 6.12 -14.98 13.86
N LYS A 135 7.39 -14.91 14.27
CA LYS A 135 8.35 -16.01 14.06
C LYS A 135 7.99 -17.25 14.88
N ASP A 136 7.54 -17.03 16.12
CA ASP A 136 7.10 -18.03 17.07
C ASP A 136 6.18 -17.36 18.12
N GLU A 137 5.69 -18.12 19.10
CA GLU A 137 4.75 -17.63 20.12
C GLU A 137 5.39 -16.67 21.15
N ALA A 138 6.71 -16.74 21.34
CA ALA A 138 7.45 -15.89 22.27
C ALA A 138 8.05 -14.64 21.59
N ALA A 139 8.17 -14.64 20.26
CA ALA A 139 8.68 -13.53 19.49
C ALA A 139 7.68 -12.36 19.45
N GLN A 140 8.20 -11.14 19.58
CA GLN A 140 7.44 -9.92 19.29
C GLN A 140 7.09 -9.94 17.80
N PRO A 141 5.81 -9.96 17.43
CA PRO A 141 5.44 -9.99 16.02
C PRO A 141 5.53 -8.59 15.40
N ASP A 142 5.69 -8.58 14.10
CA ASP A 142 5.79 -7.38 13.29
C ASP A 142 4.43 -7.15 12.59
N PHE A 143 4.02 -5.90 12.54
CA PHE A 143 2.89 -5.46 11.73
C PHE A 143 3.38 -4.41 10.75
N GLN A 144 3.10 -4.60 9.46
CA GLN A 144 3.44 -3.65 8.42
C GLN A 144 2.23 -3.20 7.65
N ILE A 145 2.26 -1.94 7.22
CA ILE A 145 1.29 -1.38 6.28
C ILE A 145 2.02 -0.63 5.17
N SER A 146 1.61 -0.85 3.93
CA SER A 146 2.21 -0.21 2.76
C SER A 146 2.02 1.31 2.80
N MET A 147 3.02 2.06 2.35
CA MET A 147 3.09 3.53 2.32
C MET A 147 2.62 4.14 1.01
#